data_AF-A0A955TB62-F1
#
_entry.id   AF-A0A955TB62-F1
#
_cell.length_a   1.000
_cell.length_b   1.000
_cell.length_c   1.000
_cell.angle_alpha   90.00
_cell.angle_beta   90.00
_cell.angle_gamma   90.00
#
_symmetry.space_group_name_H-M   'P 1'
#
loop_
_entity.id
_entity.type
_entity.pdbx_description
1 polymer ?
#
loop_
_entity_poly.entity_id
_entity_poly.type
_entity_poly.pdbx_seq_one_letter_code
_entity_poly.pdbx_strand_id
1 'polypeptide(L)' 'RSGYCLWYKRLEEGTFRFPERHETSVEVEAAELALLLEGFDLTGANRAKRYARSREDTP' A
#
# COMPACT_ATOMS: atom_id res chain seq x y z
N ARG A 1 -24.08 14.41 -2.35
CA ARG A 1 -23.09 14.04 -3.40
C ARG A 1 -22.30 12.87 -2.83
N SER A 2 -22.63 11.65 -3.20
CA SER A 2 -21.97 10.44 -2.71
C SER A 2 -21.84 9.44 -3.86
N GLY A 3 -20.71 8.76 -3.88
CA GLY A 3 -20.35 7.73 -4.84
C GLY A 3 -19.13 6.98 -4.31
N TYR A 4 -18.98 5.72 -4.67
CA TYR A 4 -17.83 4.91 -4.29
C TYR A 4 -16.77 5.00 -5.39
N CYS A 5 -15.50 4.93 -5.01
CA CYS A 5 -14.41 4.74 -5.97
C CYS A 5 -13.65 3.46 -5.62
N LEU A 6 -13.23 2.74 -6.66
CA LEU A 6 -12.34 1.60 -6.53
C LEU A 6 -11.00 1.99 -7.12
N TRP A 7 -9.96 1.97 -6.29
CA TRP A 7 -8.58 2.18 -6.72
C TRP A 7 -7.85 0.85 -6.72
N TYR A 8 -7.12 0.57 -7.80
CA TYR A 8 -6.24 -0.59 -7.88
C TYR A 8 -4.83 -0.13 -8.23
N LYS A 9 -3.85 -0.58 -7.45
CA LYS A 9 -2.41 -0.41 -7.72
C LYS A 9 -1.79 -1.79 -7.77
N ARG A 10 -1.30 -2.21 -8.94
CA ARG A 10 -0.57 -3.47 -9.08
C ARG A 10 0.86 -3.25 -8.60
N LEU A 11 1.31 -4.08 -7.67
CA LEU A 11 2.70 -4.10 -7.23
C LEU A 11 3.43 -5.17 -8.04
N GLU A 12 4.54 -4.80 -8.67
CA GLU A 12 5.42 -5.79 -9.31
C GLU A 12 6.18 -6.63 -8.26
N GLU A 13 6.32 -6.09 -7.04
CA GLU A 13 6.90 -6.78 -5.90
C GLU A 13 6.35 -6.23 -4.58
N GLY A 14 6.11 -7.14 -3.63
CA GLY A 14 5.63 -6.82 -2.28
C GLY A 14 4.11 -6.79 -2.15
N THR A 15 3.64 -6.47 -0.95
CA THR A 15 2.21 -6.37 -0.59
C THR A 15 1.97 -5.15 0.28
N PHE A 16 0.74 -4.62 0.26
CA PHE A 16 0.29 -3.66 1.27
C PHE A 16 0.04 -4.42 2.57
N ARG A 17 0.74 -4.06 3.65
CA ARG A 17 0.48 -4.63 4.97
C ARG A 17 -0.48 -3.74 5.72
N PHE A 18 -1.69 -4.23 5.88
CA PHE A 18 -2.60 -3.71 6.89
C PHE A 18 -2.20 -4.27 8.26
N PRO A 19 -2.45 -3.54 9.35
CA PRO A 19 -2.31 -4.09 10.69
C PRO A 19 -3.19 -5.34 10.83
N GLU A 20 -2.73 -6.32 11.63
CA GLU A 20 -3.53 -7.50 11.91
C GLU A 20 -4.85 -7.09 12.55
N ARG A 21 -5.94 -7.32 11.83
CA ARG A 21 -7.30 -6.99 12.23
C ARG A 21 -8.16 -8.22 11.93
N HIS A 22 -9.05 -8.57 12.84
CA HIS A 22 -9.99 -9.68 12.67
C HIS A 22 -11.23 -9.30 11.84
N GLU A 23 -11.18 -8.16 11.15
CA GLU A 23 -12.30 -7.54 10.44
C GLU A 23 -12.08 -7.59 8.93
N THR A 24 -13.16 -7.68 8.15
CA THR A 24 -13.12 -7.74 6.68
C THR A 24 -12.97 -6.37 6.02
N SER A 25 -13.11 -5.30 6.80
CA SER A 25 -12.93 -3.91 6.38
C SER A 25 -12.42 -3.10 7.54
N VAL A 26 -11.53 -2.13 7.28
CA VAL A 26 -10.97 -1.25 8.30
C VAL A 26 -11.09 0.18 7.81
N GLU A 27 -11.57 1.08 8.66
CA GLU A 27 -11.52 2.51 8.42
C GLU A 27 -10.10 3.03 8.70
N VAL A 28 -9.58 3.85 7.79
CA VAL A 28 -8.24 4.45 7.90
C VAL A 28 -8.33 5.92 7.57
N GLU A 29 -7.46 6.72 8.19
CA GLU A 29 -7.30 8.12 7.82
C GLU A 29 -6.63 8.25 6.45
N ALA A 30 -6.84 9.40 5.80
CA ALA A 30 -6.23 9.68 4.50
C ALA A 30 -4.69 9.60 4.52
N ALA A 31 -4.06 9.99 5.64
CA ALA A 31 -2.61 9.92 5.81
C ALA A 31 -2.10 8.48 5.92
N GLU A 32 -2.81 7.60 6.62
CA GLU A 32 -2.48 6.18 6.73
C GLU A 32 -2.60 5.48 5.37
N LEU A 33 -3.64 5.81 4.60
CA LEU A 33 -3.80 5.32 3.24
C LEU A 33 -2.62 5.77 2.36
N ALA A 34 -2.18 7.02 2.46
CA ALA A 34 -1.02 7.52 1.71
C ALA A 34 0.26 6.73 2.06
N LEU A 35 0.52 6.50 3.35
CA LEU A 35 1.67 5.71 3.81
C LEU A 35 1.66 4.27 3.26
N LEU A 36 0.48 3.62 3.29
CA LEU A 36 0.31 2.29 2.70
C LEU A 36 0.64 2.31 1.20
N LEU A 37 0.11 3.29 0.46
CA LEU A 37 0.33 3.41 -0.99
C LEU A 37 1.81 3.65 -1.36
N GLU A 38 2.56 4.36 -0.51
CA GLU A 38 4.01 4.55 -0.59
C GLU A 38 4.82 3.33 -0.13
N GLY A 39 4.17 2.43 0.61
CA GLY A 39 4.72 1.15 1.04
C GLY A 39 5.32 1.11 2.41
N PHE A 40 4.86 1.98 3.31
CA PHE A 40 5.15 1.89 4.72
C PHE A 40 4.18 0.92 5.41
N ASP A 41 4.71 0.17 6.37
CA ASP A 41 3.93 -0.59 7.34
C ASP A 41 3.47 0.34 8.47
N LEU A 42 2.16 0.34 8.75
CA LEU A 42 1.55 1.20 9.77
C LEU A 42 1.89 0.76 11.20
N THR A 43 2.43 -0.45 11.40
CA THR A 43 2.81 -0.97 12.73
C THR A 43 4.15 -0.42 13.25
N GLY A 44 5.00 0.13 12.38
CA GLY A 44 6.34 0.58 12.78
C GLY A 44 7.03 1.53 11.82
N ALA A 45 6.30 2.14 10.87
CA ALA A 45 6.84 3.07 9.85
C ALA A 45 8.05 2.52 9.07
N ASN A 46 8.15 1.19 8.95
CA ASN A 46 9.20 0.54 8.16
C ASN A 46 8.72 0.41 6.71
N ARG A 47 9.61 0.71 5.76
CA ARG A 47 9.30 0.55 4.34
C ARG A 47 9.33 -0.93 3.98
N ALA A 48 8.21 -1.45 3.50
CA ALA A 48 8.13 -2.82 2.99
C ALA A 48 8.98 -2.98 1.72
N LYS A 49 9.32 -4.23 1.39
CA LYS A 49 10.00 -4.56 0.12
C LYS A 49 9.17 -4.01 -1.04
N ARG A 50 9.79 -3.22 -1.91
CA ARG A 50 9.17 -2.60 -3.07
C ARG A 50 10.04 -2.84 -4.28
N TYR A 51 9.37 -3.01 -5.42
CA TYR A 51 10.05 -3.14 -6.70
C TYR A 51 11.00 -1.96 -6.92
N ALA A 52 12.28 -2.27 -7.07
CA ALA A 52 13.29 -1.34 -7.51
C ALA A 52 13.68 -1.76 -8.94
N ARG A 53 13.39 -0.90 -9.92
CA ARG A 53 13.88 -1.13 -11.27
C ARG A 53 15.40 -1.01 -11.26
N SER A 54 16.10 -2.10 -11.53
CA SER A 54 17.53 -2.06 -11.80
C SER A 54 17.74 -1.29 -13.12
N ARG A 55 18.80 -0.50 -13.20
CA ARG A 55 19.08 0.36 -14.35
C ARG A 55 19.35 -0.42 -15.66
N GLU A 56 19.47 -1.73 -15.58
CA GLU A 56 19.72 -2.66 -16.69
C GLU A 56 18.43 -3.17 -17.36
N ASP A 57 17.25 -2.97 -16.78
CA ASP A 57 15.95 -3.25 -17.43
C ASP A 57 15.64 -2.16 -18.48
N THR A 58 16.39 -2.16 -19.58
CA THR A 58 16.01 -1.44 -20.82
C THR A 58 15.33 -2.44 -21.75
N PRO A 59 14.13 -2.14 -22.29
CA PRO A 59 13.44 -3.03 -23.23
C PRO A 59 14.21 -3.21 -24.54
#